data_AF-A0A254SGX3-F1
#
_entry.id   AF-A0A254SGX3-F1
#
_cell.length_a   1.000
_cell.length_b   1.000
_cell.length_c   1.000
_cell.angle_alpha   90.00
_cell.angle_beta   90.00
_cell.angle_gamma   90.00
#
_symmetry.space_group_name_H-M   'P 1'
#
loop_
_entity.id
_entity.type
_entity.pdbx_description
1 polymer ?
#
loop_
_entity_poly.entity_id
_entity_poly.type
_entity_poly.pdbx_seq_one_letter_code
_entity_poly.pdbx_strand_id
1 'polypeptide(L)'
;MANEMFYIKVETPQNATVYAFTRSVTGILDYAGTASATEYDFSHMQCVDGSAYFTPSWYMYLPKELQATINVYLPNDIKNLDVGQYSFLLHVGALLLAVDERDGLLIAELLRRRAAVFANFLPIVLHLIKPVAAEALFAYVYGGFRGDSDFAQIYKANAPISTGETNVAAILLEAAKDALKPNPEMESPEEMFIRYFREAESFDFTIGLVGATNHPWIAGIEKYESVVKTATAFRFFDDATVGAKSQEFFASLATMVQAEPYNPHDHNAISVSIDDLGAKLKGLVSKSKAGYLRATGAAILRKARPSLFAYGSKLWRLGADPSFFENSIVVRIHT
;
A
#
# COMPACT_ATOMS: atom_id res chain seq x y z
N MET A 1 28.41 -14.39 23.03
CA MET A 1 28.24 -12.93 22.94
C MET A 1 26.86 -12.70 22.36
N ALA A 2 26.01 -11.92 23.03
CA ALA A 2 24.63 -11.71 22.59
C ALA A 2 24.62 -10.80 21.35
N ASN A 3 23.77 -11.13 20.37
CA ASN A 3 23.46 -10.21 19.28
C ASN A 3 22.73 -8.99 19.87
N GLU A 4 23.07 -7.80 19.40
CA GLU A 4 22.31 -6.61 19.78
C GLU A 4 20.90 -6.72 19.19
N MET A 5 19.90 -6.31 19.95
CA MET A 5 18.50 -6.43 19.55
C MET A 5 17.86 -5.05 19.42
N PHE A 6 17.11 -4.88 18.34
CA PHE A 6 16.38 -3.67 17.99
C PHE A 6 14.93 -4.06 17.87
N TYR A 7 14.03 -3.17 18.30
CA TYR A 7 12.61 -3.39 18.12
C TYR A 7 11.98 -2.26 17.32
N ILE A 8 11.00 -2.60 16.52
CA ILE A 8 10.11 -1.65 15.86
C ILE A 8 8.72 -1.98 16.35
N LYS A 9 8.12 -1.05 17.10
CA LYS A 9 6.73 -1.14 17.56
C LYS A 9 5.87 -0.35 16.59
N VAL A 10 4.92 -1.02 15.96
CA VAL A 10 3.91 -0.43 15.10
C VAL A 10 2.58 -0.53 15.82
N GLU A 11 2.01 0.62 16.21
CA GLU A 11 0.82 0.71 17.04
C GLU A 11 -0.28 1.45 16.30
N THR A 12 -1.38 0.76 16.01
CA THR A 12 -2.60 1.31 15.41
C THR A 12 -3.69 1.42 16.47
N PRO A 13 -4.82 2.11 16.19
CA PRO A 13 -5.98 2.10 17.08
C PRO A 13 -6.56 0.72 17.38
N GLN A 14 -6.19 -0.31 16.60
CA GLN A 14 -6.72 -1.66 16.74
C GLN A 14 -5.72 -2.61 17.42
N ASN A 15 -4.44 -2.56 17.01
CA ASN A 15 -3.44 -3.55 17.37
C ASN A 15 -2.07 -2.90 17.58
N ALA A 16 -1.20 -3.56 18.36
CA ALA A 16 0.22 -3.22 18.43
C ALA A 16 1.05 -4.46 18.09
N THR A 17 1.95 -4.33 17.10
CA THR A 17 2.87 -5.39 16.70
C THR A 17 4.30 -4.94 16.92
N VAL A 18 5.13 -5.84 17.44
CA VAL A 18 6.55 -5.59 17.67
C VAL A 18 7.36 -6.50 16.75
N TYR A 19 8.28 -5.91 15.99
CA TYR A 19 9.20 -6.60 15.11
C TYR A 19 10.60 -6.52 15.70
N ALA A 20 11.31 -7.64 15.73
CA ALA A 20 12.68 -7.71 16.19
C ALA A 20 13.65 -7.73 15.02
N PHE A 21 14.73 -6.97 15.16
CA PHE A 21 15.90 -7.05 14.33
C PHE A 21 17.10 -7.36 15.22
N THR A 22 18.05 -8.12 14.69
CA THR A 22 19.29 -8.41 15.40
C THR A 22 20.47 -7.90 14.60
N ARG A 23 21.51 -7.43 15.30
CA ARG A 23 22.80 -7.13 14.70
C ARG A 23 23.84 -8.11 15.20
N SER A 24 24.45 -8.82 14.26
CA SER A 24 25.53 -9.75 14.55
C SER A 24 26.79 -9.02 15.04
N VAL A 25 27.74 -9.78 15.59
CA VAL A 25 29.06 -9.25 15.99
C VAL A 25 29.82 -8.63 14.82
N THR A 26 29.60 -9.12 13.59
CA THR A 26 30.20 -8.55 12.37
C THR A 26 29.45 -7.33 11.85
N GLY A 27 28.45 -6.84 12.60
CA GLY A 27 27.66 -5.67 12.25
C GLY A 27 26.60 -5.94 11.19
N ILE A 28 26.22 -7.19 10.92
CA ILE A 28 25.17 -7.50 9.93
C ILE A 28 23.81 -7.41 10.62
N LEU A 29 22.92 -6.58 10.07
CA LEU A 29 21.52 -6.49 10.51
C LEU A 29 20.73 -7.64 9.88
N ASP A 30 19.83 -8.24 10.65
CA ASP A 30 18.91 -9.28 10.19
C ASP A 30 17.54 -9.15 10.84
N TYR A 31 16.50 -9.67 10.19
CA TYR A 31 15.14 -9.69 10.68
C TYR A 31 14.87 -10.95 11.49
N ALA A 32 14.47 -10.78 12.75
CA ALA A 32 14.24 -11.88 13.69
C ALA A 32 12.76 -12.26 13.85
N GLY A 33 11.87 -11.64 13.08
CA GLY A 33 10.43 -11.92 13.12
C GLY A 33 9.65 -11.01 14.08
N THR A 34 8.39 -11.36 14.31
CA THR A 34 7.56 -10.73 15.34
C THR A 34 8.02 -11.16 16.73
N ALA A 35 7.99 -10.24 17.68
CA ALA A 35 8.49 -10.43 19.04
C ALA A 35 7.41 -10.11 20.08
N SER A 36 7.57 -10.68 21.27
CA SER A 36 6.74 -10.41 22.45
C SER A 36 7.50 -9.61 23.50
N ALA A 37 8.19 -8.55 23.06
CA ALA A 37 8.89 -7.64 23.97
C ALA A 37 7.89 -6.93 24.89
N THR A 38 8.27 -6.78 26.15
CA THR A 38 7.44 -6.20 27.20
C THR A 38 7.79 -4.74 27.45
N GLU A 39 6.92 -4.00 28.14
CA GLU A 39 7.22 -2.62 28.57
C GLU A 39 8.47 -2.55 29.46
N TYR A 40 8.81 -3.63 30.18
CA TYR A 40 10.06 -3.74 30.92
C TYR A 40 11.28 -3.79 29.98
N ASP A 41 11.18 -4.47 28.83
CA ASP A 41 12.26 -4.49 27.85
C ASP A 41 12.47 -3.08 27.26
N PHE A 42 11.37 -2.40 26.91
CA PHE A 42 11.40 -1.05 26.35
C PHE A 42 11.92 0.00 27.33
N SER A 43 11.66 -0.13 28.63
CA SER A 43 12.13 0.84 29.63
C SER A 43 13.65 0.91 29.75
N HIS A 44 14.37 -0.08 29.23
CA HIS A 44 15.84 -0.15 29.23
C HIS A 44 16.44 0.20 27.86
N MET A 45 15.66 0.77 26.94
CA MET A 45 16.07 1.12 25.58
C MET A 45 15.82 2.61 25.29
N GLN A 46 16.50 3.13 24.27
CA GLN A 46 16.21 4.44 23.70
C GLN A 46 15.04 4.29 22.74
N CYS A 47 14.02 5.14 22.88
CA CYS A 47 12.89 5.20 21.96
C CYS A 47 13.09 6.39 21.01
N VAL A 48 13.03 6.14 19.71
CA VAL A 48 13.04 7.17 18.68
C VAL A 48 11.83 7.01 17.77
N ASP A 49 11.28 8.13 17.31
CA ASP A 49 10.15 8.11 16.39
C ASP A 49 10.57 7.50 15.05
N GLY A 50 9.70 6.65 14.51
CA GLY A 50 9.80 6.17 13.15
C GLY A 50 9.64 7.29 12.14
N SER A 51 9.95 6.98 10.89
CA SER A 51 9.98 7.97 9.83
C SER A 51 8.58 8.49 9.46
N ALA A 52 8.46 9.82 9.33
CA ALA A 52 7.22 10.50 8.93
C ALA A 52 6.84 10.34 7.45
N TYR A 53 7.57 9.53 6.66
CA TYR A 53 7.27 9.32 5.23
C TYR A 53 6.05 8.44 4.95
N PHE A 54 5.40 7.98 6.01
CA PHE A 54 4.05 7.53 5.98
C PHE A 54 3.38 8.14 7.20
N THR A 55 2.61 9.21 7.00
CA THR A 55 1.88 9.87 8.08
C THR A 55 0.40 9.94 7.72
N PRO A 56 -0.50 9.62 8.67
CA PRO A 56 -1.94 9.75 8.46
C PRO A 56 -2.38 11.15 8.02
N SER A 57 -1.64 12.20 8.36
CA SER A 57 -2.00 13.58 8.03
C SER A 57 -1.94 13.91 6.54
N TRP A 58 -1.32 13.07 5.72
CA TRP A 58 -1.31 13.25 4.25
C TRP A 58 -2.57 12.73 3.57
N TYR A 59 -3.40 11.98 4.30
CA TYR A 59 -4.56 11.32 3.74
C TYR A 59 -5.83 12.05 4.19
N MET A 60 -6.73 12.30 3.25
CA MET A 60 -8.10 12.71 3.57
C MET A 60 -8.83 11.57 4.29
N TYR A 61 -8.57 10.33 3.85
CA TYR A 61 -9.04 9.13 4.49
C TYR A 61 -7.96 8.05 4.49
N LEU A 62 -7.70 7.51 5.67
CA LEU A 62 -6.82 6.37 5.89
C LEU A 62 -7.54 5.40 6.83
N PRO A 63 -7.58 4.09 6.53
CA PRO A 63 -8.29 3.12 7.36
C PRO A 63 -7.53 2.96 8.69
N LYS A 64 -8.23 2.63 9.79
CA LYS A 64 -7.64 2.60 11.14
C LYS A 64 -6.46 1.64 11.22
N GLU A 65 -6.53 0.56 10.46
CA GLU A 65 -5.50 -0.45 10.24
C GLU A 65 -4.16 0.16 9.79
N LEU A 66 -4.19 1.29 9.09
CA LEU A 66 -3.02 1.99 8.58
C LEU A 66 -2.69 3.28 9.37
N GLN A 67 -3.47 3.66 10.37
CA GLN A 67 -3.21 4.84 11.20
C GLN A 67 -2.21 4.52 12.32
N ALA A 68 -0.96 4.20 11.96
CA ALA A 68 0.03 3.74 12.92
C ALA A 68 0.90 4.86 13.51
N THR A 69 1.23 4.72 14.79
CA THR A 69 2.42 5.30 15.42
C THR A 69 3.53 4.27 15.33
N ILE A 70 4.70 4.66 14.81
CA ILE A 70 5.84 3.77 14.65
C ILE A 70 6.95 4.26 15.57
N ASN A 71 7.41 3.40 16.47
CA ASN A 71 8.50 3.69 17.41
C ASN A 71 9.62 2.67 17.20
N VAL A 72 10.87 3.14 17.23
CA VAL A 72 12.06 2.30 17.11
C VAL A 72 12.79 2.31 18.45
N TYR A 73 13.02 1.12 19.00
CA TYR A 73 13.72 0.91 20.26
C TYR A 73 15.13 0.40 19.99
N LEU A 74 16.11 1.13 20.52
CA LEU A 74 17.54 0.88 20.36
C LEU A 74 18.18 0.59 21.73
N PRO A 75 19.14 -0.33 21.83
CA PRO A 75 19.90 -0.53 23.06
C PRO A 75 20.57 0.76 23.55
N ASN A 76 20.56 1.00 24.86
CA ASN A 76 21.14 2.21 25.46
C ASN A 76 22.66 2.34 25.27
N ASP A 77 23.35 1.22 25.16
CA ASP A 77 24.81 1.09 25.07
C ASP A 77 25.30 0.78 23.65
N ILE A 78 24.48 1.09 22.63
CA ILE A 78 24.80 0.78 21.24
C ILE A 78 26.10 1.43 20.78
N LYS A 79 27.02 0.62 20.26
CA LYS A 79 28.31 1.10 19.75
C LYS A 79 28.29 1.09 18.23
N ASN A 80 28.62 2.24 17.62
CA ASN A 80 28.83 2.35 16.17
C ASN A 80 27.65 1.81 15.34
N LEU A 81 26.41 2.26 15.61
CA LEU A 81 25.30 1.99 14.70
C LEU A 81 25.56 2.70 13.37
N ASP A 82 25.64 1.94 12.29
CA ASP A 82 25.84 2.48 10.95
C ASP A 82 24.66 3.38 10.54
N VAL A 83 24.94 4.47 9.83
CA VAL A 83 23.92 5.44 9.39
C VAL A 83 22.89 4.77 8.47
N GLY A 84 23.33 3.83 7.63
CA GLY A 84 22.45 3.03 6.78
C GLY A 84 21.51 2.16 7.61
N GLN A 85 22.03 1.47 8.65
CA GLN A 85 21.23 0.64 9.55
C GLN A 85 20.21 1.45 10.34
N TYR A 86 20.66 2.56 10.92
CA TYR A 86 19.77 3.48 11.63
C TYR A 86 18.66 3.98 10.70
N SER A 87 19.03 4.45 9.50
CA SER A 87 18.06 4.90 8.49
C SER A 87 17.08 3.79 8.11
N PHE A 88 17.55 2.56 7.88
CA PHE A 88 16.67 1.43 7.56
C PHE A 88 15.66 1.14 8.68
N LEU A 89 16.12 1.06 9.94
CA LEU A 89 15.26 0.80 11.09
C LEU A 89 14.17 1.87 11.25
N LEU A 90 14.47 3.14 10.98
CA LEU A 90 13.47 4.21 11.02
C LEU A 90 12.39 4.08 9.93
N HIS A 91 12.68 3.44 8.80
CA HIS A 91 11.78 3.41 7.64
C HIS A 91 11.03 2.07 7.45
N VAL A 92 11.61 0.97 7.92
CA VAL A 92 11.06 -0.38 7.65
C VAL A 92 9.74 -0.64 8.38
N GLY A 93 9.43 0.09 9.47
CA GLY A 93 8.14 -0.04 10.18
C GLY A 93 6.92 0.23 9.30
N ALA A 94 6.97 1.25 8.44
CA ALA A 94 5.86 1.54 7.51
C ALA A 94 5.74 0.47 6.42
N LEU A 95 6.87 -0.10 5.99
CA LEU A 95 6.88 -1.20 5.02
C LEU A 95 6.26 -2.47 5.62
N LEU A 96 6.62 -2.80 6.87
CA LEU A 96 6.06 -3.93 7.62
C LEU A 96 4.54 -3.78 7.77
N LEU A 97 4.07 -2.62 8.22
CA LEU A 97 2.65 -2.32 8.30
C LEU A 97 1.92 -2.55 6.98
N ALA A 98 2.48 -2.05 5.87
CA ALA A 98 1.88 -2.22 4.55
C ALA A 98 1.85 -3.70 4.11
N VAL A 99 2.86 -4.49 4.50
CA VAL A 99 2.89 -5.95 4.27
C VAL A 99 1.80 -6.66 5.07
N ASP A 100 1.67 -6.36 6.36
CA ASP A 100 0.67 -7.02 7.21
C ASP A 100 -0.76 -6.71 6.77
N GLU A 101 -0.99 -5.47 6.35
CA GLU A 101 -2.29 -5.04 5.81
C GLU A 101 -2.51 -5.41 4.34
N ARG A 102 -1.53 -6.06 3.69
CA ARG A 102 -1.55 -6.44 2.26
C ARG A 102 -1.80 -5.26 1.32
N ASP A 103 -1.33 -4.06 1.65
CA ASP A 103 -1.42 -2.87 0.78
C ASP A 103 -0.26 -2.85 -0.22
N GLY A 104 -0.39 -3.66 -1.27
CA GLY A 104 0.64 -3.81 -2.31
C GLY A 104 1.02 -2.50 -3.00
N LEU A 105 0.06 -1.59 -3.21
CA LEU A 105 0.34 -0.28 -3.78
C LEU A 105 1.16 0.59 -2.82
N LEU A 106 0.86 0.58 -1.51
CA LEU A 106 1.63 1.33 -0.52
C LEU A 106 3.06 0.80 -0.40
N ILE A 107 3.26 -0.51 -0.46
CA ILE A 107 4.59 -1.13 -0.49
C ILE A 107 5.42 -0.55 -1.64
N ALA A 108 4.86 -0.53 -2.85
CA ALA A 108 5.56 0.01 -4.01
C ALA A 108 5.86 1.51 -3.87
N GLU A 109 4.92 2.29 -3.30
CA GLU A 109 5.11 3.72 -3.00
C GLU A 109 6.26 3.94 -1.99
N LEU A 110 6.34 3.13 -0.94
CA LEU A 110 7.38 3.20 0.09
C LEU A 110 8.75 2.81 -0.46
N LEU A 111 8.84 1.70 -1.21
CA LEU A 111 10.06 1.26 -1.87
C LEU A 111 10.60 2.34 -2.79
N ARG A 112 9.74 2.99 -3.58
CA ARG A 112 10.14 4.08 -4.48
C ARG A 112 10.69 5.28 -3.73
N ARG A 113 10.04 5.70 -2.64
CA ARG A 113 10.41 6.91 -1.88
C ARG A 113 11.74 6.76 -1.17
N ARG A 114 12.05 5.55 -0.70
CA ARG A 114 13.25 5.23 0.09
C ARG A 114 14.12 4.20 -0.60
N ALA A 115 14.15 4.23 -1.93
CA ALA A 115 14.87 3.24 -2.74
C ALA A 115 16.33 3.08 -2.29
N ALA A 116 17.05 4.18 -2.06
CA ALA A 116 18.44 4.13 -1.59
C ALA A 116 18.61 3.49 -0.20
N VAL A 117 17.65 3.66 0.70
CA VAL A 117 17.68 3.05 2.04
C VAL A 117 17.45 1.55 1.92
N PHE A 118 16.40 1.15 1.20
CA PHE A 118 16.03 -0.26 1.05
C PHE A 118 17.02 -1.05 0.20
N ALA A 119 17.65 -0.43 -0.80
CA ALA A 119 18.66 -1.03 -1.66
C ALA A 119 19.86 -1.59 -0.87
N ASN A 120 20.23 -0.95 0.25
CA ASN A 120 21.34 -1.38 1.10
C ASN A 120 21.01 -2.63 1.94
N PHE A 121 19.72 -2.93 2.12
CA PHE A 121 19.21 -4.04 2.93
C PHE A 121 18.33 -4.98 2.10
N LEU A 122 18.62 -5.07 0.80
CA LEU A 122 17.77 -5.73 -0.19
C LEU A 122 17.41 -7.18 0.19
N PRO A 123 18.31 -8.04 0.71
CA PRO A 123 17.92 -9.39 1.13
C PRO A 123 16.81 -9.41 2.20
N ILE A 124 16.88 -8.50 3.18
CA ILE A 124 15.84 -8.35 4.21
C ILE A 124 14.56 -7.84 3.57
N VAL A 125 14.66 -6.81 2.72
CA VAL A 125 13.49 -6.22 2.04
C VAL A 125 12.74 -7.25 1.20
N LEU A 126 13.46 -8.05 0.40
CA LEU A 126 12.89 -9.13 -0.40
C LEU A 126 12.17 -10.16 0.48
N HIS A 127 12.79 -10.55 1.60
CA HIS A 127 12.17 -11.46 2.54
C HIS A 127 10.86 -10.90 3.13
N LEU A 128 10.87 -9.63 3.55
CA LEU A 128 9.72 -8.96 4.16
C LEU A 128 8.54 -8.83 3.18
N ILE A 129 8.78 -8.41 1.94
CA ILE A 129 7.70 -8.12 0.98
C ILE A 129 7.21 -9.37 0.22
N LYS A 130 7.95 -10.49 0.29
CA LYS A 130 7.64 -11.74 -0.40
C LYS A 130 6.16 -12.17 -0.33
N PRO A 131 5.46 -12.10 0.82
CA PRO A 131 4.08 -12.58 0.93
C PRO A 131 3.05 -11.85 0.05
N VAL A 132 3.39 -10.65 -0.44
CA VAL A 132 2.48 -9.74 -1.16
C VAL A 132 3.09 -9.20 -2.45
N ALA A 133 4.27 -9.70 -2.82
CA ALA A 133 5.08 -9.15 -3.90
C ALA A 133 4.43 -9.29 -5.28
N ALA A 134 3.70 -10.39 -5.53
CA ALA A 134 3.06 -10.62 -6.82
C ALA A 134 1.95 -9.59 -7.08
N GLU A 135 1.06 -9.41 -6.13
CA GLU A 135 -0.02 -8.43 -6.17
C GLU A 135 0.51 -7.00 -6.12
N ALA A 136 1.55 -6.72 -5.34
CA ALA A 136 2.21 -5.42 -5.30
C ALA A 136 2.86 -5.08 -6.66
N LEU A 137 3.50 -6.05 -7.33
CA LEU A 137 4.05 -5.87 -8.67
C LEU A 137 2.95 -5.58 -9.68
N PHE A 138 1.86 -6.35 -9.66
CA PHE A 138 0.70 -6.11 -10.51
C PHE A 138 0.12 -4.71 -10.30
N ALA A 139 -0.12 -4.34 -9.04
CA ALA A 139 -0.63 -3.04 -8.65
C ALA A 139 0.32 -1.91 -9.09
N TYR A 140 1.64 -2.09 -8.96
CA TYR A 140 2.61 -1.07 -9.35
C TYR A 140 2.67 -0.87 -10.87
N VAL A 141 2.83 -1.96 -11.64
CA VAL A 141 3.03 -1.91 -13.10
C VAL A 141 1.74 -1.60 -13.84
N TYR A 142 0.65 -2.30 -13.48
CA TYR A 142 -0.59 -2.30 -14.24
C TYR A 142 -1.76 -1.60 -13.53
N GLY A 143 -1.60 -1.25 -12.26
CA GLY A 143 -2.61 -0.56 -11.45
C GLY A 143 -2.22 0.83 -10.93
N GLY A 144 -0.94 1.19 -11.04
CA GLY A 144 -0.38 2.37 -10.38
C GLY A 144 -0.80 3.65 -11.08
N PHE A 145 -0.52 4.79 -10.43
CA PHE A 145 -0.79 6.09 -11.04
C PHE A 145 0.19 6.45 -12.17
N ARG A 146 1.35 5.78 -12.22
CA ARG A 146 2.29 5.80 -13.34
C ARG A 146 2.62 4.35 -13.71
N GLY A 147 2.61 4.03 -14.99
CA GLY A 147 3.03 2.69 -15.42
C GLY A 147 4.54 2.61 -15.39
N ASP A 148 5.07 1.42 -15.14
CA ASP A 148 6.50 1.17 -15.34
C ASP A 148 6.73 0.87 -16.82
N SER A 149 7.27 1.84 -17.57
CA SER A 149 7.56 1.69 -18.99
C SER A 149 8.64 0.64 -19.27
N ASP A 150 9.43 0.31 -18.25
CA ASP A 150 10.65 -0.47 -18.40
C ASP A 150 10.44 -1.93 -17.94
N PHE A 151 9.27 -2.25 -17.36
CA PHE A 151 9.00 -3.58 -16.82
C PHE A 151 9.13 -4.70 -17.85
N ALA A 152 8.72 -4.48 -19.11
CA ALA A 152 8.90 -5.47 -20.16
C ALA A 152 10.39 -5.82 -20.39
N GLN A 153 11.29 -4.85 -20.23
CA GLN A 153 12.74 -5.07 -20.34
C GLN A 153 13.27 -5.80 -19.11
N ILE A 154 12.84 -5.40 -17.91
CA ILE A 154 13.20 -6.06 -16.64
C ILE A 154 12.77 -7.53 -16.65
N TYR A 155 11.52 -7.78 -17.02
CA TYR A 155 10.97 -9.13 -17.15
C TYR A 155 11.73 -9.95 -18.19
N LYS A 156 12.03 -9.38 -19.36
CA LYS A 156 12.80 -10.07 -20.40
C LYS A 156 14.21 -10.43 -19.95
N ALA A 157 14.88 -9.54 -19.20
CA ALA A 157 16.19 -9.82 -18.65
C ALA A 157 16.15 -10.92 -17.59
N ASN A 158 15.13 -10.90 -16.72
CA ASN A 158 14.93 -11.82 -15.58
C ASN A 158 16.22 -12.12 -14.79
N ALA A 159 17.12 -11.14 -14.72
CA ALA A 159 18.41 -11.30 -14.09
C ALA A 159 18.24 -11.26 -12.57
N PRO A 160 19.03 -12.02 -11.80
CA PRO A 160 19.13 -11.82 -10.35
C PRO A 160 19.55 -10.39 -10.04
N ILE A 161 18.88 -9.75 -9.10
CA ILE A 161 19.24 -8.41 -8.65
C ILE A 161 20.34 -8.47 -7.58
N SER A 162 21.21 -7.46 -7.54
CA SER A 162 22.26 -7.30 -6.53
C SER A 162 21.88 -6.26 -5.48
N THR A 163 22.54 -6.30 -4.32
CA THR A 163 22.51 -5.20 -3.35
C THR A 163 22.80 -3.87 -4.06
N GLY A 164 22.02 -2.83 -3.75
CA GLY A 164 22.09 -1.55 -4.44
C GLY A 164 21.03 -1.35 -5.54
N GLU A 165 20.26 -2.38 -5.92
CA GLU A 165 19.12 -2.22 -6.83
C GLU A 165 18.07 -1.29 -6.23
N THR A 166 17.58 -0.35 -7.04
CA THR A 166 16.61 0.69 -6.64
C THR A 166 15.33 0.67 -7.48
N ASN A 167 15.30 -0.08 -8.59
CA ASN A 167 14.13 -0.24 -9.42
C ASN A 167 13.08 -1.09 -8.70
N VAL A 168 11.94 -0.46 -8.39
CA VAL A 168 10.85 -1.09 -7.62
C VAL A 168 10.27 -2.31 -8.33
N ALA A 169 10.10 -2.28 -9.66
CA ALA A 169 9.58 -3.42 -10.39
C ALA A 169 10.56 -4.60 -10.40
N ALA A 170 11.87 -4.34 -10.48
CA ALA A 170 12.88 -5.38 -10.37
C ALA A 170 12.89 -6.02 -8.97
N ILE A 171 12.82 -5.20 -7.91
CA ILE A 171 12.75 -5.67 -6.51
C ILE A 171 11.50 -6.52 -6.27
N LEU A 172 10.33 -6.04 -6.70
CA LEU A 172 9.06 -6.75 -6.55
C LEU A 172 9.03 -8.04 -7.39
N LEU A 173 9.57 -8.02 -8.62
CA LEU A 173 9.68 -9.24 -9.44
C LEU A 173 10.57 -10.28 -8.76
N GLU A 174 11.74 -9.90 -8.24
CA GLU A 174 12.63 -10.80 -7.50
C GLU A 174 11.91 -11.45 -6.31
N ALA A 175 11.23 -10.65 -5.48
CA ALA A 175 10.48 -11.16 -4.34
C ALA A 175 9.31 -12.06 -4.74
N ALA A 176 8.71 -11.82 -5.91
CA ALA A 176 7.56 -12.55 -6.42
C ALA A 176 7.92 -13.79 -7.27
N LYS A 177 9.21 -14.09 -7.52
CA LYS A 177 9.65 -15.16 -8.44
C LYS A 177 9.00 -16.52 -8.16
N ASP A 178 8.91 -16.91 -6.89
CA ASP A 178 8.33 -18.22 -6.52
C ASP A 178 6.83 -18.30 -6.82
N ALA A 179 6.11 -17.19 -6.63
CA ALA A 179 4.67 -17.09 -6.85
C ALA A 179 4.33 -16.93 -8.34
N LEU A 180 5.07 -16.07 -9.05
CA LEU A 180 4.80 -15.74 -10.45
C LEU A 180 5.43 -16.74 -11.42
N LYS A 181 6.56 -17.36 -11.06
CA LYS A 181 7.34 -18.28 -11.91
C LYS A 181 7.57 -17.71 -13.32
N PRO A 182 8.25 -16.55 -13.45
CA PRO A 182 8.40 -15.85 -14.72
C PRO A 182 9.09 -16.73 -15.77
N ASN A 183 8.52 -16.79 -16.98
CA ASN A 183 9.11 -17.51 -18.11
C ASN A 183 9.17 -16.62 -19.37
N PRO A 184 10.19 -15.75 -19.48
CA PRO A 184 10.25 -14.75 -20.54
C PRO A 184 10.38 -15.31 -21.97
N GLU A 185 10.77 -16.58 -22.10
CA GLU A 185 10.87 -17.25 -23.41
C GLU A 185 9.52 -17.76 -23.92
N MET A 186 8.54 -17.98 -23.02
CA MET A 186 7.25 -18.59 -23.38
C MET A 186 6.05 -17.66 -23.23
N GLU A 187 6.13 -16.64 -22.36
CA GLU A 187 4.99 -15.77 -22.06
C GLU A 187 5.42 -14.32 -21.90
N SER A 188 4.55 -13.39 -22.29
CA SER A 188 4.71 -11.96 -21.97
C SER A 188 4.49 -11.69 -20.47
N PRO A 189 4.94 -10.54 -19.93
CA PRO A 189 4.65 -10.20 -18.54
C PRO A 189 3.14 -10.13 -18.25
N GLU A 190 2.32 -9.68 -19.19
CA GLU A 190 0.86 -9.71 -19.07
C GLU A 190 0.32 -11.15 -19.02
N GLU A 191 0.85 -12.05 -19.85
CA GLU A 191 0.45 -13.47 -19.86
C GLU A 191 0.80 -14.18 -18.56
N MET A 192 1.97 -13.86 -17.96
CA MET A 192 2.35 -14.33 -16.63
C MET A 192 1.31 -13.93 -15.58
N PHE A 193 0.87 -12.66 -15.56
CA PHE A 193 -0.16 -12.23 -14.62
C PHE A 193 -1.54 -12.82 -14.92
N ILE A 194 -1.89 -13.00 -16.20
CA ILE A 194 -3.13 -13.69 -16.59
C ILE A 194 -3.12 -15.12 -16.03
N ARG A 195 -2.00 -15.84 -16.15
CA ARG A 195 -1.84 -17.19 -15.59
C ARG A 195 -1.95 -17.17 -14.07
N TYR A 196 -1.21 -16.28 -13.40
CA TYR A 196 -1.25 -16.14 -11.94
C TYR A 196 -2.67 -15.92 -11.41
N PHE A 197 -3.41 -14.93 -11.91
CA PHE A 197 -4.79 -14.66 -11.46
C PHE A 197 -5.79 -15.74 -11.88
N ARG A 198 -5.50 -16.51 -12.94
CA ARG A 198 -6.34 -17.64 -13.36
C ARG A 198 -6.17 -18.85 -12.43
N GLU A 199 -4.98 -19.05 -11.90
CA GLU A 199 -4.66 -20.18 -11.01
C GLU A 199 -4.95 -19.87 -9.54
N ALA A 200 -4.88 -18.61 -9.11
CA ALA A 200 -5.14 -18.20 -7.73
C ALA A 200 -6.59 -18.45 -7.30
N GLU A 201 -6.82 -19.18 -6.20
CA GLU A 201 -8.16 -19.43 -5.65
C GLU A 201 -8.90 -18.13 -5.31
N SER A 202 -8.17 -17.18 -4.73
CA SER A 202 -8.60 -15.83 -4.42
C SER A 202 -7.44 -14.87 -4.58
N PHE A 203 -7.71 -13.59 -4.81
CA PHE A 203 -6.71 -12.53 -4.75
C PHE A 203 -7.22 -11.37 -3.88
N ASP A 204 -6.28 -10.62 -3.30
CA ASP A 204 -6.57 -9.45 -2.48
C ASP A 204 -5.45 -8.42 -2.65
N PHE A 205 -5.78 -7.27 -3.23
CA PHE A 205 -4.79 -6.25 -3.54
C PHE A 205 -5.38 -4.84 -3.55
N THR A 206 -4.49 -3.85 -3.39
CA THR A 206 -4.83 -2.44 -3.49
C THR A 206 -4.45 -1.88 -4.86
N ILE A 207 -5.29 -1.00 -5.42
CA ILE A 207 -5.07 -0.44 -6.76
C ILE A 207 -5.57 1.01 -6.83
N GLY A 208 -4.84 1.83 -7.59
CA GLY A 208 -5.22 3.22 -7.85
C GLY A 208 -6.27 3.32 -8.96
N LEU A 209 -7.17 4.29 -8.84
CA LEU A 209 -8.13 4.61 -9.90
C LEU A 209 -7.54 5.57 -10.92
N VAL A 210 -7.90 5.37 -12.19
CA VAL A 210 -7.60 6.32 -13.27
C VAL A 210 -8.86 7.07 -13.71
N GLY A 211 -8.67 8.29 -14.21
CA GLY A 211 -9.75 9.12 -14.73
C GLY A 211 -10.66 9.74 -13.67
N ALA A 212 -10.31 9.66 -12.38
CA ALA A 212 -11.14 10.16 -11.27
C ALA A 212 -11.54 11.63 -11.42
N THR A 213 -10.66 12.48 -11.96
CA THR A 213 -10.93 13.89 -12.25
C THR A 213 -12.03 14.12 -13.27
N ASN A 214 -12.33 13.13 -14.11
CA ASN A 214 -13.33 13.21 -15.17
C ASN A 214 -14.68 12.61 -14.74
N HIS A 215 -14.82 12.25 -13.46
CA HIS A 215 -15.98 11.55 -12.95
C HIS A 215 -16.66 12.31 -11.80
N PRO A 216 -18.00 12.21 -11.68
CA PRO A 216 -18.78 13.05 -10.78
C PRO A 216 -18.45 12.88 -9.29
N TRP A 217 -17.81 11.77 -8.90
CA TRP A 217 -17.45 11.54 -7.51
C TRP A 217 -16.49 12.58 -6.96
N ILE A 218 -15.54 13.10 -7.77
CA ILE A 218 -14.57 14.11 -7.31
C ILE A 218 -15.24 15.42 -6.91
N ALA A 219 -16.26 15.86 -7.65
CA ALA A 219 -17.05 17.05 -7.32
C ALA A 219 -17.82 16.89 -5.99
N GLY A 220 -18.06 15.64 -5.57
CA GLY A 220 -18.62 15.34 -4.26
C GLY A 220 -17.70 15.74 -3.10
N ILE A 221 -16.38 15.72 -3.30
CA ILE A 221 -15.39 16.03 -2.25
C ILE A 221 -15.49 17.50 -1.85
N GLU A 222 -15.46 18.42 -2.81
CA GLU A 222 -15.58 19.87 -2.53
C GLU A 222 -16.87 20.20 -1.76
N LYS A 223 -17.97 19.53 -2.13
CA LYS A 223 -19.25 19.68 -1.44
C LYS A 223 -19.19 19.15 -0.02
N TYR A 224 -18.58 17.99 0.18
CA TYR A 224 -18.37 17.40 1.50
C TYR A 224 -17.54 18.34 2.39
N GLU A 225 -16.41 18.85 1.90
CA GLU A 225 -15.54 19.78 2.63
C GLU A 225 -16.28 21.06 3.01
N SER A 226 -17.09 21.62 2.11
CA SER A 226 -17.92 22.80 2.38
C SER A 226 -18.94 22.55 3.51
N VAL A 227 -19.59 21.39 3.51
CA VAL A 227 -20.53 20.99 4.57
C VAL A 227 -19.81 20.81 5.91
N VAL A 228 -18.66 20.11 5.91
CA VAL A 228 -17.85 19.91 7.12
C VAL A 228 -17.39 21.25 7.68
N LYS A 229 -16.82 22.13 6.86
CA LYS A 229 -16.37 23.47 7.25
C LYS A 229 -17.48 24.30 7.88
N THR A 230 -18.68 24.26 7.27
CA THR A 230 -19.86 24.94 7.80
C THR A 230 -20.27 24.34 9.16
N ALA A 231 -20.32 23.02 9.28
CA ALA A 231 -20.67 22.35 10.53
C ALA A 231 -19.68 22.67 11.67
N THR A 232 -18.39 22.73 11.39
CA THR A 232 -17.36 23.10 12.37
C THR A 232 -17.53 24.56 12.83
N ALA A 233 -17.71 25.49 11.88
CA ALA A 233 -17.87 26.91 12.19
C ALA A 233 -19.14 27.22 13.03
N PHE A 234 -20.24 26.50 12.78
CA PHE A 234 -21.52 26.74 13.49
C PHE A 234 -21.63 26.06 14.85
N ARG A 235 -20.90 24.95 15.08
CA ARG A 235 -21.08 24.12 16.29
C ARG A 235 -19.87 24.12 17.22
N PHE A 236 -18.81 24.88 16.93
CA PHE A 236 -17.56 24.92 17.71
C PHE A 236 -17.05 23.52 18.07
N PHE A 237 -17.20 22.55 17.15
CA PHE A 237 -16.60 21.23 17.37
C PHE A 237 -15.08 21.38 17.37
N ASP A 238 -14.41 20.68 18.27
CA ASP A 238 -12.96 20.55 18.19
C ASP A 238 -12.55 19.79 16.92
N ASP A 239 -11.35 20.09 16.43
CA ASP A 239 -10.83 19.51 15.19
C ASP A 239 -10.71 17.97 15.27
N ALA A 240 -10.46 17.43 16.46
CA ALA A 240 -10.34 15.99 16.69
C ALA A 240 -11.66 15.25 16.44
N THR A 241 -12.78 15.79 16.94
CA THR A 241 -14.12 15.23 16.76
C THR A 241 -14.55 15.28 15.31
N VAL A 242 -14.25 16.40 14.62
CA VAL A 242 -14.53 16.55 13.20
C VAL A 242 -13.73 15.52 12.41
N GLY A 243 -12.42 15.41 12.67
CA GLY A 243 -11.55 14.43 12.04
C GLY A 243 -12.04 13.00 12.22
N ALA A 244 -12.40 12.59 13.44
CA ALA A 244 -12.89 11.24 13.73
C ALA A 244 -14.17 10.91 12.94
N LYS A 245 -15.15 11.82 12.93
CA LYS A 245 -16.40 11.65 12.17
C LYS A 245 -16.16 11.62 10.66
N SER A 246 -15.19 12.38 10.17
CA SER A 246 -14.79 12.33 8.76
C SER A 246 -14.24 10.96 8.39
N GLN A 247 -13.34 10.40 9.20
CA GLN A 247 -12.83 9.05 8.96
C GLN A 247 -13.94 7.99 9.01
N GLU A 248 -14.88 8.08 9.97
CA GLU A 248 -16.05 7.19 10.05
C GLU A 248 -16.95 7.30 8.81
N PHE A 249 -17.19 8.52 8.34
CA PHE A 249 -17.99 8.76 7.15
C PHE A 249 -17.38 8.09 5.92
N PHE A 250 -16.08 8.30 5.66
CA PHE A 250 -15.39 7.67 4.52
C PHE A 250 -15.30 6.15 4.66
N ALA A 251 -15.05 5.63 5.87
CA ALA A 251 -15.06 4.19 6.14
C ALA A 251 -16.44 3.54 5.87
N SER A 252 -17.53 4.31 6.00
CA SER A 252 -18.90 3.83 5.77
C SER A 252 -19.33 3.82 4.29
N LEU A 253 -18.50 4.35 3.39
CA LEU A 253 -18.83 4.41 1.96
C LEU A 253 -18.69 3.02 1.35
N ALA A 254 -19.79 2.50 0.84
CA ALA A 254 -19.73 1.26 0.09
C ALA A 254 -19.12 1.51 -1.30
N THR A 255 -18.40 0.53 -1.82
CA THR A 255 -17.83 0.56 -3.18
C THR A 255 -18.46 -0.53 -4.04
N MET A 256 -18.41 -0.34 -5.35
CA MET A 256 -18.80 -1.31 -6.36
C MET A 256 -17.74 -1.31 -7.45
N VAL A 257 -17.12 -2.46 -7.67
CA VAL A 257 -16.14 -2.67 -8.75
C VAL A 257 -16.73 -3.72 -9.68
N GLN A 258 -16.93 -3.36 -10.95
CA GLN A 258 -17.63 -4.23 -11.90
C GLN A 258 -17.06 -4.13 -13.31
N ALA A 259 -17.11 -5.23 -14.05
CA ALA A 259 -16.75 -5.27 -15.47
C ALA A 259 -17.86 -4.66 -16.33
N GLU A 260 -17.48 -3.89 -17.33
CA GLU A 260 -18.37 -3.24 -18.32
C GLU A 260 -18.05 -3.77 -19.73
N PRO A 261 -18.38 -5.03 -20.08
CA PRO A 261 -18.07 -5.60 -21.40
C PRO A 261 -18.76 -4.87 -22.57
N TYR A 262 -19.82 -4.13 -22.27
CA TYR A 262 -20.59 -3.30 -23.19
C TYR A 262 -19.99 -1.90 -23.39
N ASN A 263 -18.90 -1.55 -22.69
CA ASN A 263 -18.28 -0.25 -22.81
C ASN A 263 -17.80 -0.03 -24.27
N PRO A 264 -18.21 1.07 -24.93
CA PRO A 264 -17.95 1.28 -26.35
C PRO A 264 -16.48 1.62 -26.66
N HIS A 265 -15.67 1.92 -25.65
CA HIS A 265 -14.27 2.32 -25.81
C HIS A 265 -13.28 1.21 -25.39
N ASP A 266 -13.64 0.38 -24.41
CA ASP A 266 -12.82 -0.74 -23.94
C ASP A 266 -13.69 -1.87 -23.41
N HIS A 267 -13.78 -2.98 -24.14
CA HIS A 267 -14.53 -4.18 -23.73
C HIS A 267 -13.98 -4.87 -22.47
N ASN A 268 -12.77 -4.50 -22.02
CA ASN A 268 -12.21 -4.98 -20.76
C ASN A 268 -12.40 -4.01 -19.61
N ALA A 269 -13.09 -2.88 -19.80
CA ALA A 269 -13.24 -1.86 -18.79
C ALA A 269 -13.79 -2.46 -17.48
N ILE A 270 -13.15 -2.12 -16.37
CA ILE A 270 -13.64 -2.39 -15.02
C ILE A 270 -13.86 -1.03 -14.36
N SER A 271 -15.13 -0.71 -14.11
CA SER A 271 -15.51 0.55 -13.48
C SER A 271 -15.53 0.43 -11.97
N VAL A 272 -15.26 1.56 -11.32
CA VAL A 272 -15.33 1.71 -9.87
C VAL A 272 -16.31 2.82 -9.54
N SER A 273 -17.30 2.49 -8.71
CA SER A 273 -18.26 3.44 -8.17
C SER A 273 -18.24 3.40 -6.65
N ILE A 274 -18.41 4.55 -6.03
CA ILE A 274 -18.41 4.73 -4.58
C ILE A 274 -19.74 5.40 -4.22
N ASP A 275 -20.21 5.24 -2.98
CA ASP A 275 -21.35 6.01 -2.49
C ASP A 275 -21.20 7.51 -2.85
N ASP A 276 -22.27 8.10 -3.39
CA ASP A 276 -22.33 9.52 -3.71
C ASP A 276 -22.28 10.33 -2.40
N LEU A 277 -21.25 11.17 -2.24
CA LEU A 277 -21.01 11.90 -1.00
C LEU A 277 -22.19 12.83 -0.66
N GLY A 278 -22.78 13.48 -1.66
CA GLY A 278 -23.90 14.40 -1.47
C GLY A 278 -25.21 13.69 -1.09
N ALA A 279 -25.46 12.50 -1.65
CA ALA A 279 -26.58 11.65 -1.30
C ALA A 279 -26.40 11.05 0.11
N LYS A 280 -25.19 10.55 0.40
CA LYS A 280 -24.84 9.96 1.71
C LYS A 280 -25.01 10.98 2.84
N LEU A 281 -24.56 12.22 2.66
CA LEU A 281 -24.77 13.32 3.62
C LEU A 281 -26.26 13.63 3.87
N LYS A 282 -27.13 13.33 2.91
CA LYS A 282 -28.60 13.48 3.04
C LYS A 282 -29.29 12.21 3.57
N GLY A 283 -28.54 11.17 3.92
CA GLY A 283 -29.10 9.87 4.35
C GLY A 283 -29.68 9.04 3.21
N LEU A 284 -29.32 9.34 1.96
CA LEU A 284 -29.77 8.60 0.77
C LEU A 284 -28.70 7.61 0.30
N VAL A 285 -29.14 6.51 -0.31
CA VAL A 285 -28.26 5.51 -0.92
C VAL A 285 -28.22 5.76 -2.42
N SER A 286 -27.04 6.13 -2.92
CA SER A 286 -26.77 6.29 -4.35
C SER A 286 -25.28 6.04 -4.61
N LYS A 287 -24.94 5.58 -5.81
CA LYS A 287 -23.55 5.43 -6.26
C LYS A 287 -23.21 6.51 -7.27
N SER A 288 -21.99 7.00 -7.21
CA SER A 288 -21.40 7.88 -8.20
C SER A 288 -20.13 7.22 -8.75
N LYS A 289 -19.94 7.27 -10.07
CA LYS A 289 -18.76 6.71 -10.72
C LYS A 289 -17.54 7.46 -10.24
N ALA A 290 -16.53 6.74 -9.76
CA ALA A 290 -15.30 7.29 -9.20
C ALA A 290 -14.10 7.12 -10.13
N GLY A 291 -14.16 6.18 -11.08
CA GLY A 291 -13.08 5.93 -12.02
C GLY A 291 -13.18 4.58 -12.70
N TYR A 292 -12.06 4.18 -13.28
CA TYR A 292 -11.83 2.84 -13.79
C TYR A 292 -10.52 2.30 -13.22
N LEU A 293 -10.37 0.97 -13.28
CA LEU A 293 -9.04 0.39 -13.27
C LEU A 293 -8.32 0.75 -14.57
N ARG A 294 -7.00 0.87 -14.51
CA ARG A 294 -6.19 1.10 -15.71
C ARG A 294 -6.45 -0.02 -16.74
N ALA A 295 -6.61 0.36 -18.00
CA ALA A 295 -7.04 -0.53 -19.09
C ALA A 295 -6.21 -1.83 -19.17
N THR A 296 -4.88 -1.76 -19.06
CA THR A 296 -4.01 -2.95 -19.13
C THR A 296 -4.25 -3.91 -17.95
N GLY A 297 -4.33 -3.38 -16.72
CA GLY A 297 -4.65 -4.19 -15.55
C GLY A 297 -6.05 -4.80 -15.64
N ALA A 298 -7.03 -4.04 -16.12
CA ALA A 298 -8.38 -4.52 -16.35
C ALA A 298 -8.42 -5.66 -17.39
N ALA A 299 -7.69 -5.52 -18.50
CA ALA A 299 -7.57 -6.55 -19.53
C ALA A 299 -6.94 -7.85 -19.01
N ILE A 300 -5.90 -7.76 -18.16
CA ILE A 300 -5.30 -8.93 -17.50
C ILE A 300 -6.36 -9.65 -16.65
N LEU A 301 -7.05 -8.93 -15.76
CA LEU A 301 -8.06 -9.51 -14.87
C LEU A 301 -9.23 -10.13 -15.67
N ARG A 302 -9.73 -9.43 -16.70
CA ARG A 302 -10.83 -9.92 -17.55
C ARG A 302 -10.43 -11.15 -18.35
N LYS A 303 -9.18 -11.27 -18.79
CA LYS A 303 -8.68 -12.49 -19.45
C LYS A 303 -8.43 -13.63 -18.47
N ALA A 304 -8.01 -13.34 -17.25
CA ALA A 304 -7.79 -14.34 -16.20
C ALA A 304 -9.11 -14.91 -15.64
N ARG A 305 -10.12 -14.04 -15.48
CA ARG A 305 -11.43 -14.32 -14.87
C ARG A 305 -12.57 -13.77 -15.74
N PRO A 306 -12.82 -14.32 -16.94
CA PRO A 306 -13.80 -13.77 -17.89
C PRO A 306 -15.25 -13.78 -17.37
N SER A 307 -15.59 -14.73 -16.49
CA SER A 307 -16.89 -14.85 -15.85
C SER A 307 -17.08 -13.96 -14.60
N LEU A 308 -16.01 -13.30 -14.13
CA LEU A 308 -16.08 -12.44 -12.95
C LEU A 308 -16.48 -11.02 -13.36
N PHE A 309 -17.75 -10.70 -13.12
CA PHE A 309 -18.34 -9.39 -13.48
C PHE A 309 -18.40 -8.41 -12.30
N ALA A 310 -18.36 -8.90 -11.06
CA ALA A 310 -18.38 -8.08 -9.86
C ALA A 310 -17.25 -8.53 -8.94
N TYR A 311 -16.60 -7.58 -8.29
CA TYR A 311 -15.48 -7.83 -7.39
C TYR A 311 -15.83 -7.33 -5.99
N GLY A 312 -15.42 -8.08 -4.98
CA GLY A 312 -15.40 -7.58 -3.61
C GLY A 312 -14.52 -6.34 -3.55
N SER A 313 -15.00 -5.28 -2.89
CA SER A 313 -14.25 -4.03 -2.85
C SER A 313 -14.51 -3.22 -1.60
N LYS A 314 -13.52 -2.40 -1.24
CA LYS A 314 -13.63 -1.39 -0.19
C LYS A 314 -12.83 -0.15 -0.59
N LEU A 315 -13.32 1.04 -0.23
CA LEU A 315 -12.51 2.25 -0.28
C LEU A 315 -11.36 2.09 0.71
N TRP A 316 -10.13 2.15 0.21
CA TRP A 316 -8.96 1.87 1.02
C TRP A 316 -8.26 3.16 1.45
N ARG A 317 -7.86 4.04 0.53
CA ARG A 317 -7.22 5.32 0.85
C ARG A 317 -7.77 6.45 -0.03
N LEU A 318 -7.88 7.65 0.53
CA LEU A 318 -8.12 8.88 -0.22
C LEU A 318 -7.02 9.90 0.04
N GLY A 319 -6.52 10.47 -1.04
CA GLY A 319 -5.33 11.30 -1.02
C GLY A 319 -4.06 10.45 -0.99
N ALA A 320 -2.97 11.11 -1.33
CA ALA A 320 -1.63 10.62 -1.12
C ALA A 320 -0.71 11.83 -0.97
N ASP A 321 0.57 11.54 -0.80
CA ASP A 321 1.63 12.53 -0.95
C ASP A 321 1.38 13.45 -2.16
N PRO A 322 1.36 14.79 -1.95
CA PRO A 322 1.17 15.78 -3.00
C PRO A 322 2.14 15.63 -4.19
N SER A 323 3.31 15.02 -3.96
CA SER A 323 4.33 14.75 -4.98
C SER A 323 3.92 13.71 -6.02
N PHE A 324 2.84 12.95 -5.76
CA PHE A 324 2.30 11.98 -6.70
C PHE A 324 0.99 12.48 -7.29
N PHE A 325 -0.08 12.60 -6.48
CA PHE A 325 -1.42 13.01 -6.92
C PHE A 325 -2.26 13.46 -5.70
N GLU A 326 -2.59 14.74 -5.60
CA GLU A 326 -3.35 15.34 -4.48
C GLU A 326 -4.76 14.76 -4.26
N ASN A 327 -5.28 13.92 -5.17
CA ASN A 327 -6.61 13.31 -5.07
C ASN A 327 -6.64 11.85 -5.53
N SER A 328 -5.61 11.09 -5.19
CA SER A 328 -5.58 9.67 -5.49
C SER A 328 -6.67 8.91 -4.72
N ILE A 329 -7.40 8.07 -5.45
CA ILE A 329 -8.37 7.13 -4.87
C ILE A 329 -7.76 5.75 -4.98
N VAL A 330 -7.62 5.08 -3.85
CA VAL A 330 -7.15 3.69 -3.78
C VAL A 330 -8.29 2.82 -3.28
N VAL A 331 -8.57 1.75 -4.01
CA VAL A 331 -9.53 0.72 -3.61
C VAL A 331 -8.80 -0.59 -3.35
N ARG A 332 -9.32 -1.36 -2.39
CA ARG A 332 -8.93 -2.75 -2.18
C ARG A 332 -9.92 -3.63 -2.94
N ILE A 333 -9.40 -4.58 -3.72
CA ILE A 333 -10.16 -5.52 -4.53
C ILE A 333 -9.89 -6.92 -4.02
N HIS A 334 -10.94 -7.72 -3.85
CA HIS A 334 -10.85 -9.12 -3.50
C HIS A 334 -11.93 -9.96 -4.18
N THR A 335 -11.75 -11.28 -4.18
CA THR A 335 -12.68 -12.27 -4.74
C THR A 335 -13.10 -13.32 -3.74
#